data_AF-A0A969TDT6-F1
#
_entry.id   AF-A0A969TDT6-F1
#
_cell.length_a   1.000
_cell.length_b   1.000
_cell.length_c   1.000
_cell.angle_alpha   90.00
_cell.angle_beta   90.00
_cell.angle_gamma   90.00
#
_symmetry.space_group_name_H-M   'P 1'
#
loop_
_entity.id
_entity.type
_entity.pdbx_description
1 polymer ?
#
loop_
_entity_poly.entity_id
_entity_poly.type
_entity_poly.pdbx_seq_one_letter_code
_entity_poly.pdbx_strand_id
1 'polypeptide(L)' 'MRQYNIKFKFIYIMRNPIDRIESYYTHLQAWRVDPTIKPFSEGIDSKVIDVSKYAMQIEEYYKRFSSDSIFMLNFE' A
#
# COMPACT_ATOMS: atom_id res chain seq x y z
N MET A 1 -24.47 0.59 2.68
CA MET A 1 -24.04 0.78 1.27
C MET A 1 -25.06 0.23 0.27
N ARG A 2 -25.42 -1.05 0.32
CA ARG A 2 -26.48 -1.63 -0.55
C ARG A 2 -27.84 -0.92 -0.43
N GLN A 3 -28.15 -0.37 0.75
CA GLN A 3 -29.39 0.34 1.03
C GLN A 3 -29.58 1.67 0.26
N TYR A 4 -28.50 2.29 -0.24
CA TYR A 4 -28.55 3.59 -0.91
C TYR A 4 -28.15 3.55 -2.41
N ASN A 5 -27.96 2.36 -2.98
CA ASN A 5 -27.53 2.16 -4.38
C ASN A 5 -26.29 2.99 -4.80
N ILE A 6 -25.39 3.28 -3.87
CA ILE A 6 -24.16 4.05 -4.14
C ILE A 6 -23.12 3.13 -4.78
N LYS A 7 -22.61 3.54 -5.95
CA LYS A 7 -21.58 2.80 -6.71
C LYS A 7 -20.21 3.43 -6.51
N PHE A 8 -19.48 2.95 -5.51
CA PHE A 8 -18.11 3.40 -5.25
C PHE A 8 -17.15 2.92 -6.36
N LYS A 9 -16.12 3.73 -6.59
CA LYS A 9 -14.95 3.39 -7.40
C LYS A 9 -13.72 3.41 -6.51
N PHE A 10 -12.82 2.48 -6.73
CA PHE A 10 -11.58 2.32 -6.00
C PHE A 10 -10.41 2.52 -6.95
N ILE A 11 -9.50 3.45 -6.61
CA ILE A 11 -8.27 3.68 -7.36
C ILE A 11 -7.12 3.20 -6.49
N TYR A 12 -6.36 2.23 -7.00
CA TYR A 12 -5.20 1.68 -6.31
C TYR A 12 -3.93 2.07 -7.07
N ILE A 13 -3.11 2.90 -6.45
CA ILE A 13 -1.88 3.43 -7.06
C ILE A 13 -0.71 2.58 -6.59
N MET A 14 0.03 2.03 -7.54
CA MET A 14 1.22 1.22 -7.33
C MET A 14 2.42 1.91 -7.96
N ARG A 15 3.59 1.58 -7.45
CA ARG A 15 4.89 1.96 -8.02
C ARG A 15 5.85 0.78 -7.87
N ASN A 16 7.09 0.91 -8.31
CA ASN A 16 8.09 -0.12 -8.02
C ASN A 16 8.12 -0.44 -6.49
N PRO A 17 7.97 -1.71 -6.08
CA PRO A 17 7.90 -2.07 -4.66
C PRO A 17 9.18 -1.74 -3.89
N ILE A 18 10.35 -1.79 -4.53
CA ILE A 18 11.63 -1.42 -3.92
C ILE A 18 11.66 0.08 -3.64
N ASP A 19 11.33 0.91 -4.64
CA ASP A 19 11.29 2.35 -4.44
C ASP A 19 10.23 2.78 -3.42
N ARG A 20 9.12 2.02 -3.33
CA ARG A 20 8.13 2.20 -2.27
C ARG A 20 8.79 1.98 -0.90
N ILE A 21 9.47 0.86 -0.71
CA ILE A 21 10.15 0.52 0.55
C ILE A 21 11.13 1.62 0.95
N GLU A 22 11.98 2.06 0.02
CA GLU A 22 12.95 3.14 0.24
C GLU A 22 12.25 4.43 0.65
N SER A 23 11.23 4.85 -0.11
CA SER A 23 10.42 6.03 0.20
C SER A 23 9.76 5.94 1.59
N TYR A 24 9.30 4.75 1.99
CA TYR A 24 8.74 4.55 3.32
C TYR A 24 9.77 4.77 4.41
N TYR A 25 10.97 4.20 4.25
CA TYR A 25 12.05 4.35 5.21
C TYR A 25 12.47 5.80 5.35
N THR A 26 12.65 6.51 4.23
CA THR A 26 12.98 7.93 4.25
C THR A 26 11.93 8.73 5.01
N HIS A 27 10.64 8.44 4.79
CA HIS A 27 9.56 9.09 5.51
C HIS A 27 9.59 8.76 7.02
N LEU A 28 9.69 7.48 7.39
CA LEU A 28 9.71 7.06 8.80
C LEU A 28 10.87 7.69 9.57
N GLN A 29 12.07 7.73 8.97
CA GLN A 29 13.25 8.34 9.57
C GLN A 29 13.12 9.86 9.69
N ALA A 30 12.67 10.53 8.63
CA ALA A 30 12.54 12.00 8.61
C ALA A 30 11.57 12.50 9.67
N TRP A 31 10.47 11.77 9.89
CA TRP A 31 9.38 12.18 10.77
C TRP A 31 9.41 11.52 12.15
N ARG A 32 10.40 10.63 12.41
CA ARG A 32 10.52 9.84 13.66
C ARG A 32 9.20 9.18 14.07
N VAL A 33 8.43 8.71 13.08
CA VAL A 33 7.04 8.26 13.26
C VAL A 33 6.96 7.00 14.12
N ASP A 34 7.99 6.16 14.05
CA ASP A 34 8.06 4.92 14.81
C ASP A 34 9.50 4.67 15.29
N PRO A 35 9.78 4.81 16.60
CA PRO A 35 11.11 4.56 17.16
C PRO A 35 11.49 3.08 17.18
N THR A 36 10.58 2.17 16.84
CA THR A 36 10.83 0.72 16.79
C THR A 36 11.36 0.24 15.44
N ILE A 37 11.24 1.07 14.39
CA ILE A 37 11.77 0.76 13.06
C ILE A 37 13.29 0.92 13.10
N LYS A 38 14.00 -0.18 12.83
CA LYS A 38 15.46 -0.17 12.75
C LYS A 38 15.94 0.65 11.55
N PRO A 39 17.13 1.28 11.63
CA PRO A 39 17.78 1.86 10.47
C PRO A 39 17.91 0.82 9.34
N PHE A 40 17.84 1.28 8.08
CA PHE A 40 17.97 0.41 6.92
C PHE A 40 19.28 -0.41 6.93
N SER A 41 20.36 0.16 7.45
CA SER A 41 21.66 -0.51 7.64
C SER A 41 21.63 -1.70 8.59
N GLU A 42 20.63 -1.78 9.46
CA GLU A 42 20.45 -2.87 10.43
C GLU A 42 19.45 -3.93 9.96
N GLY A 43 18.94 -3.78 8.74
CA GLY A 43 17.98 -4.69 8.10
C GLY A 43 16.63 -4.05 7.84
N ILE A 44 15.81 -4.77 7.07
CA ILE A 44 14.49 -4.34 6.64
C ILE A 44 13.44 -4.99 7.55
N ASP A 45 12.59 -4.18 8.17
CA ASP A 45 11.45 -4.65 8.97
C ASP A 45 10.39 -5.26 8.05
N SER A 46 9.84 -6.41 8.43
CA SER A 46 8.84 -7.12 7.63
C SER A 46 7.59 -6.26 7.36
N LYS A 47 7.20 -5.39 8.29
CA LYS A 47 6.06 -4.47 8.12
C LYS A 47 6.28 -3.50 6.95
N VAL A 48 7.54 -3.09 6.72
CA VAL A 48 7.91 -2.22 5.60
C VAL A 48 7.81 -2.99 4.27
N ILE A 49 8.12 -4.28 4.27
CA ILE A 49 7.93 -5.14 3.09
C ILE A 49 6.44 -5.40 2.85
N ASP A 50 5.65 -5.58 3.91
CA ASP A 50 4.22 -5.89 3.79
C ASP A 50 3.44 -4.79 3.08
N VAL A 51 3.82 -3.52 3.25
CA VAL A 51 3.17 -2.41 2.53
C VAL A 51 3.43 -2.41 1.03
N SER A 52 4.42 -3.16 0.52
CA SER A 52 4.66 -3.35 -0.91
C SER A 52 4.11 -4.66 -1.47
N LYS A 53 3.43 -5.50 -0.66
CA LYS A 53 2.77 -6.74 -1.10
C LYS A 53 1.40 -6.45 -1.72
N TYR A 54 1.38 -5.71 -2.83
CA TYR A 54 0.17 -5.18 -3.45
C TYR A 54 -0.89 -6.24 -3.77
N ALA A 55 -0.48 -7.41 -4.26
CA ALA A 55 -1.39 -8.51 -4.58
C ALA A 55 -2.20 -8.96 -3.36
N MET A 56 -1.56 -9.10 -2.19
CA MET A 56 -2.23 -9.50 -0.94
C MET A 56 -3.19 -8.40 -0.46
N GLN A 57 -2.79 -7.14 -0.61
CA GLN A 57 -3.63 -6.02 -0.20
C GLN A 57 -4.87 -5.87 -1.09
N ILE A 58 -4.71 -5.96 -2.41
CA ILE A 58 -5.80 -5.75 -3.37
C ILE A 58 -6.82 -6.91 -3.35
N GLU A 59 -6.40 -8.11 -2.97
CA GLU A 59 -7.27 -9.28 -2.84
C GLU A 59 -8.48 -9.00 -1.94
N GLU A 60 -8.28 -8.29 -0.83
CA GLU A 60 -9.38 -7.93 0.07
C GLU A 60 -10.39 -6.98 -0.57
N TYR A 61 -9.97 -6.14 -1.53
CA TYR A 61 -10.87 -5.26 -2.26
C TYR A 61 -11.64 -6.02 -3.34
N TYR A 62 -11.00 -6.95 -4.04
CA TYR A 62 -11.70 -7.83 -5.00
C TYR A 62 -12.79 -8.72 -4.32
N LYS A 63 -12.65 -9.02 -3.03
CA LYS A 63 -13.70 -9.71 -2.24
C LYS A 63 -14.96 -8.86 -2.00
N ARG A 64 -14.87 -7.52 -2.16
CA ARG A 64 -15.92 -6.56 -1.76
C ARG A 64 -16.43 -5.70 -2.92
N PHE A 65 -15.61 -5.52 -3.95
CA PHE A 65 -15.85 -4.68 -5.11
C PHE A 65 -15.77 -5.52 -6.39
N SER A 66 -16.58 -5.19 -7.39
CA SER A 66 -16.40 -5.81 -8.71
C SER A 66 -15.09 -5.33 -9.34
N SER A 67 -14.49 -6.16 -10.19
CA SER A 67 -13.28 -5.79 -10.95
C SER A 67 -13.42 -4.44 -11.65
N ASP A 68 -14.57 -4.18 -12.26
CA ASP A 68 -14.84 -2.97 -13.05
C ASP A 68 -15.00 -1.70 -12.18
N SER A 69 -14.99 -1.86 -10.87
CA SER A 69 -14.96 -0.76 -9.90
C SER A 69 -13.58 -0.50 -9.31
N ILE A 70 -12.58 -1.32 -9.66
CA ILE A 70 -11.18 -1.18 -9.23
C ILE A 70 -10.34 -0.74 -10.43
N PHE A 71 -9.72 0.42 -10.32
CA PHE A 71 -8.75 0.92 -11.28
C PHE A 71 -7.35 0.83 -10.68
N MET A 72 -6.49 0.00 -11.27
CA MET A 72 -5.09 -0.14 -10.88
C MET A 72 -4.24 0.82 -11.70
N LEU A 73 -3.60 1.78 -11.04
CA LEU A 73 -2.74 2.77 -11.66
C LEU A 73 -1.28 2.45 -11.35
N ASN A 74 -0.45 2.34 -12.40
CA ASN A 74 0.99 2.39 -12.26
C ASN A 74 1.44 3.86 -12.23
N PHE A 75 2.27 4.22 -11.26
CA PHE A 75 2.74 5.60 -11.06
C PHE A 75 4.02 5.94 -11.83
N GLU A 76 4.65 4.94 -12.45
CA GLU A 76 5.79 5.11 -13.35
C GLU A 76 5.38 5.67 -14.73
#